data_AF-A0AAV9JKK5-F1
#
_entry.id   AF-A0AAV9JKK5-F1
#
_cell.length_a   1.000
_cell.length_b   1.000
_cell.length_c   1.000
_cell.angle_alpha   90.00
_cell.angle_beta   90.00
_cell.angle_gamma   90.00
#
_symmetry.space_group_name_H-M   'P 1'
#
loop_
_entity.id
_entity.type
_entity.pdbx_description
1 polymer ?
#
loop_
_entity_poly.entity_id
_entity_poly.type
_entity_poly.pdbx_seq_one_letter_code
_entity_poly.pdbx_strand_id
1 'polypeptide(L)'
;MKVTFTAYHAVAEWKWDLPEDSDDTCGICRVQFEGTCAKCKYPGDDCPIVIGDCTHCFHMHCIGDWLLSEQSQGKCPMCRQPFKERVAQAPVEARAARHTPEEAAQTPART
;
A
#
# COMPACT_ATOMS: atom_id res chain seq x y z
N MET A 1 40.37 -9.78 2.37
CA MET A 1 39.73 -10.14 3.65
C MET A 1 38.32 -10.66 3.32
N LYS A 2 37.94 -11.85 3.81
CA LYS A 2 36.65 -12.49 3.49
C LYS A 2 35.82 -12.60 4.77
N VAL A 3 34.63 -12.01 4.77
CA VAL A 3 33.68 -12.07 5.90
C VAL A 3 32.56 -13.04 5.52
N THR A 4 32.20 -13.95 6.42
CA THR A 4 31.13 -14.95 6.23
C THR A 4 30.12 -14.83 7.37
N PHE A 5 28.84 -14.64 7.02
CA PHE A 5 27.74 -14.58 7.99
C PHE A 5 27.24 -16.00 8.28
N THR A 6 27.10 -16.34 9.56
CA THR A 6 26.67 -17.68 10.03
C THR A 6 25.16 -17.77 10.22
N ALA A 7 24.50 -16.65 10.55
CA ALA A 7 23.06 -16.57 10.74
C ALA A 7 22.58 -15.13 10.54
N TYR A 8 21.34 -14.97 10.07
CA TYR A 8 20.68 -13.68 9.90
C TYR A 8 19.24 -13.75 10.41
N HIS A 9 18.88 -12.82 11.29
CA HIS A 9 17.53 -12.66 11.82
C HIS A 9 16.96 -11.32 11.35
N ALA A 10 16.13 -11.36 10.31
CA ALA A 10 15.49 -10.18 9.75
C ALA A 10 14.19 -9.86 10.50
N VAL A 11 13.89 -8.58 10.66
CA VAL A 11 12.58 -8.07 11.05
C VAL A 11 12.19 -7.02 10.02
N ALA A 12 10.93 -7.02 9.61
CA ALA A 12 10.41 -6.06 8.64
C ALA A 12 9.02 -5.59 9.07
N GLU A 13 8.70 -4.35 8.73
CA GLU A 13 7.35 -3.81 8.70
C GLU A 13 6.91 -3.69 7.24
N TRP A 14 5.62 -3.92 6.97
CA TRP A 14 5.05 -3.61 5.68
C TRP A 14 4.63 -2.13 5.68
N LYS A 15 4.60 -1.53 4.49
CA LYS A 15 4.03 -0.21 4.26
C LYS A 15 3.27 -0.20 2.95
N TRP A 16 2.32 0.71 2.82
CA TRP A 16 1.65 0.94 1.55
C TRP A 16 2.64 1.49 0.51
N ASP A 17 2.54 0.98 -0.72
CA ASP A 17 3.26 1.51 -1.88
C ASP A 17 2.52 2.74 -2.41
N LEU A 18 2.83 3.91 -1.84
CA LEU A 18 2.18 5.18 -2.13
C LEU A 18 3.06 6.05 -3.07
N PRO A 19 2.47 6.98 -3.83
CA PRO A 19 3.24 7.95 -4.60
C PRO A 19 4.24 8.72 -3.73
N GLU A 20 5.44 8.98 -4.24
CA GLU A 20 6.55 9.62 -3.50
C GLU A 20 6.18 10.99 -2.90
N ASP A 21 5.29 11.73 -3.57
CA ASP A 21 4.82 13.05 -3.13
C ASP A 21 3.56 13.01 -2.25
N SER A 22 3.09 11.82 -1.84
CA SER A 22 1.88 11.68 -1.02
C SER A 22 2.20 11.60 0.47
N ASP A 23 1.35 12.21 1.29
CA ASP A 23 1.45 12.12 2.76
C ASP A 23 1.14 10.69 3.24
N ASP A 24 1.75 10.24 4.34
CA ASP A 24 1.46 8.94 4.99
C ASP A 24 0.10 8.91 5.75
N THR A 25 -0.69 9.98 5.61
CA THR A 25 -1.92 10.21 6.38
C THR A 25 -3.09 10.53 5.47
N CYS A 26 -4.26 9.96 5.76
CA CYS A 26 -5.47 10.26 5.04
C CYS A 26 -5.88 11.74 5.23
N GLY A 27 -5.99 12.50 4.13
CA GLY A 27 -6.36 13.92 4.18
C GLY A 27 -7.75 14.23 4.77
N ILE A 28 -8.64 13.22 4.83
CA ILE A 28 -10.02 13.35 5.33
C ILE A 28 -10.10 13.02 6.83
N CYS A 29 -9.70 11.81 7.24
CA CYS A 29 -9.81 11.39 8.64
C CYS A 29 -8.56 11.67 9.49
N ARG A 30 -7.46 12.12 8.87
CA ARG A 30 -6.18 12.45 9.53
C ARG A 30 -5.54 11.30 10.33
N VAL A 31 -5.84 10.05 9.94
CA VAL A 31 -5.22 8.83 10.48
C VAL A 31 -4.18 8.32 9.49
N GLN A 32 -3.09 7.75 10.00
CA GLN A 32 -2.03 7.11 9.20
C GLN A 32 -2.58 5.92 8.42
N PHE A 33 -2.04 5.66 7.22
CA PHE A 33 -2.52 4.57 6.37
C PHE A 33 -2.21 3.17 6.89
N GLU A 34 -1.22 3.03 7.78
CA GLU A 34 -0.94 1.78 8.50
C GLU A 34 -2.03 1.43 9.53
N GLY A 35 -2.88 2.40 9.89
CA GLY A 35 -4.05 2.23 10.74
C GLY A 35 -5.34 2.11 9.95
N THR A 36 -6.46 1.96 10.66
CA THR A 36 -7.78 1.96 10.06
C THR A 36 -8.45 3.33 10.14
N CYS A 37 -9.36 3.62 9.20
CA CYS A 37 -10.26 4.76 9.34
C CYS A 37 -11.18 4.60 10.57
N ALA A 38 -11.80 5.70 11.01
CA ALA A 38 -12.65 5.72 12.21
C ALA A 38 -13.86 4.75 12.19
N LYS A 39 -14.28 4.28 11.01
CA LYS A 39 -15.37 3.30 10.86
C LYS A 39 -14.89 1.85 10.99
N CYS A 40 -13.61 1.60 10.78
CA CYS A 40 -13.03 0.26 10.72
C CYS A 40 -12.33 -0.07 12.04
N LYS A 41 -12.65 -1.23 12.62
CA LYS A 41 -12.09 -1.65 13.91
C LYS A 41 -10.76 -2.40 13.77
N TYR A 42 -10.59 -3.17 12.70
CA TYR A 42 -9.42 -4.03 12.49
C TYR A 42 -8.77 -3.72 11.15
N PRO A 43 -7.42 -3.64 11.09
CA PRO A 43 -6.71 -3.49 9.83
C PRO A 43 -6.88 -4.76 8.98
N GLY A 44 -6.95 -4.59 7.65
CA GLY A 44 -7.17 -5.66 6.69
C GLY A 44 -7.93 -5.20 5.44
N ASP A 45 -8.62 -6.14 4.80
CA ASP A 45 -9.38 -5.91 3.55
C ASP A 45 -10.55 -4.93 3.70
N ASP A 46 -10.95 -4.62 4.94
CA ASP A 46 -12.07 -3.72 5.23
C ASP A 46 -11.73 -2.24 4.98
N CYS A 47 -10.46 -1.84 4.87
CA CYS A 47 -10.09 -0.43 4.69
C CYS A 47 -8.91 -0.22 3.72
N PRO A 48 -9.07 -0.57 2.43
CA PRO A 48 -8.00 -0.38 1.46
C PRO A 48 -7.74 1.11 1.20
N ILE A 49 -6.52 1.40 0.77
CA ILE A 49 -6.14 2.75 0.33
C ILE A 49 -6.53 2.93 -1.14
N VAL A 50 -7.19 4.05 -1.40
CA VAL A 50 -7.61 4.46 -2.74
C VAL A 50 -6.75 5.65 -3.15
N ILE A 51 -6.14 5.54 -4.32
CA ILE A 51 -5.28 6.58 -4.90
C ILE A 51 -6.05 7.21 -6.06
N GLY A 52 -6.17 8.53 -6.07
CA GLY A 52 -6.74 9.24 -7.20
C GLY A 52 -5.75 9.36 -8.37
N ASP A 53 -6.25 9.60 -9.58
CA ASP A 53 -5.40 10.01 -10.72
C ASP A 53 -4.55 11.23 -10.39
N CYS A 54 -5.12 12.12 -9.55
CA CYS A 54 -4.48 13.29 -8.97
C CYS A 54 -3.47 13.00 -7.83
N THR A 55 -3.00 11.75 -7.71
CA THR A 55 -1.99 11.25 -6.74
C THR A 55 -2.32 11.40 -5.25
N HIS A 56 -3.51 11.91 -4.91
CA HIS A 56 -3.95 11.99 -3.51
C HIS A 56 -4.50 10.64 -3.03
N CYS A 57 -4.07 10.24 -1.83
CA CYS A 57 -4.40 8.97 -1.22
C CYS A 57 -5.44 9.16 -0.10
N PHE A 58 -6.39 8.24 0.01
CA PHE A 58 -7.41 8.24 1.05
C PHE A 58 -7.80 6.82 1.45
N HIS A 59 -8.32 6.62 2.65
CA HIS A 59 -9.03 5.38 2.97
C HIS A 59 -10.31 5.27 2.12
N MET A 60 -10.64 4.07 1.66
CA MET A 60 -11.83 3.81 0.82
C MET A 60 -13.12 4.38 1.42
N HIS A 61 -13.39 4.15 2.70
CA HIS A 61 -14.59 4.68 3.36
C HIS A 61 -14.59 6.21 3.44
N CYS A 62 -13.43 6.83 3.66
CA CYS A 62 -13.33 8.28 3.77
C CYS A 62 -13.62 8.96 2.43
N ILE A 63 -13.04 8.45 1.34
CA ILE A 63 -13.28 9.02 0.01
C ILE A 63 -14.67 8.64 -0.51
N GLY A 64 -15.16 7.44 -0.24
CA GLY A 64 -16.50 7.00 -0.60
C GLY A 64 -17.58 7.89 0.03
N ASP A 65 -17.52 8.12 1.34
CA ASP A 65 -18.45 9.02 2.04
C ASP A 65 -18.38 10.46 1.48
N TRP A 66 -17.18 10.92 1.16
CA TRP A 66 -16.97 12.25 0.59
C TRP A 66 -17.64 12.37 -0.78
N LEU A 67 -17.42 11.42 -1.69
CA LEU A 67 -17.99 11.45 -3.04
C LEU A 67 -19.51 11.27 -3.05
N LEU A 68 -20.07 10.56 -2.05
CA LEU A 68 -21.51 10.45 -1.85
C LEU A 68 -22.15 11.76 -1.37
N SER A 69 -21.38 12.65 -0.73
CA SER A 69 -21.86 13.97 -0.32
C SER A 69 -22.06 14.87 -1.55
N GLU A 70 -23.26 15.45 -1.70
CA GLU A 70 -23.58 16.38 -2.80
C GLU A 70 -22.64 17.59 -2.87
N GLN A 71 -22.10 18.03 -1.71
CA GLN A 71 -21.18 19.17 -1.64
C GLN A 71 -19.84 18.90 -2.32
N SER A 72 -19.44 17.63 -2.43
CA SER A 72 -18.17 17.26 -3.06
C SER A 72 -18.18 17.53 -4.57
N GLN A 73 -19.35 17.51 -5.20
CA GLN A 73 -19.51 17.55 -6.66
C GLN A 73 -18.63 16.51 -7.38
N GLY A 74 -18.34 15.37 -6.73
CA GLY A 74 -17.45 14.34 -7.25
C GLY A 74 -15.98 14.77 -7.38
N LYS A 75 -15.54 15.78 -6.60
CA LYS A 75 -14.18 16.33 -6.65
C LYS A 75 -13.32 15.84 -5.50
N CYS A 76 -12.01 15.73 -5.76
CA CYS A 76 -10.99 15.45 -4.75
C CYS A 76 -10.99 16.54 -3.65
N PRO A 77 -10.97 16.18 -2.35
CA PRO A 77 -10.91 17.14 -1.24
C PRO A 77 -9.69 18.06 -1.27
N MET A 78 -8.57 17.59 -1.81
CA MET A 78 -7.27 18.29 -1.74
C MET A 78 -7.07 19.25 -2.91
N CYS A 79 -7.30 18.78 -4.15
CA CYS A 79 -7.01 19.55 -5.36
C CYS A 79 -8.26 20.01 -6.15
N ARG A 80 -9.46 19.63 -5.70
CA ARG A 80 -10.76 19.98 -6.33
C ARG A 80 -10.93 19.52 -7.79
N GLN A 81 -10.04 18.68 -8.29
CA GLN A 81 -10.19 18.03 -9.60
C GLN A 81 -11.27 16.94 -9.51
N PRO A 82 -11.99 16.62 -10.60
CA PRO A 82 -12.88 15.46 -10.64
C PRO A 82 -12.14 14.21 -10.17
N PHE A 83 -12.66 13.54 -9.14
CA PHE A 83 -11.99 12.38 -8.56
C PHE A 83 -12.21 11.16 -9.44
N LYS A 84 -11.12 10.51 -9.81
CA LYS A 84 -11.09 9.24 -10.53
C LYS A 84 -10.07 8.36 -9.83
N GLU A 85 -10.47 7.15 -9.52
CA GLU A 85 -9.59 6.17 -8.89
C GLU A 85 -8.55 5.71 -9.91
N ARG A 86 -7.28 5.75 -9.50
CA ARG A 86 -6.19 5.14 -10.24
C ARG A 86 -6.29 3.64 -10.02
N VAL A 87 -6.88 2.93 -10.97
CA VAL A 87 -6.87 1.48 -10.97
C VAL A 87 -5.41 1.05 -11.10
N ALA A 88 -4.87 0.38 -10.08
CA ALA A 88 -3.56 -0.23 -10.15
C ALA A 88 -3.57 -1.25 -11.30
N GLN A 89 -3.04 -0.86 -12.46
CA GLN A 89 -2.72 -1.79 -13.52
C GLN A 89 -1.58 -2.63 -12.99
N ALA A 90 -1.89 -3.83 -12.48
CA ALA A 90 -0.84 -4.77 -12.09
C ALA A 90 0.04 -5.02 -13.32
N PRO A 91 1.35 -4.68 -13.30
CA PRO A 91 2.25 -5.26 -14.26
C PRO A 91 2.23 -6.76 -13.98
N VAL A 92 1.73 -7.53 -14.94
CA VAL A 92 1.58 -9.00 -14.85
C VAL A 92 2.91 -9.68 -14.43
N GLU A 93 4.03 -9.01 -14.68
CA GLU A 93 5.39 -9.47 -14.41
C GLU A 93 5.77 -9.48 -12.91
N ALA A 94 5.16 -8.63 -12.06
CA ALA A 94 5.51 -8.56 -10.64
C ALA A 94 4.91 -9.71 -9.79
N ARG A 95 3.93 -10.45 -10.32
CA ARG A 95 3.37 -11.65 -9.68
C ARG A 95 4.18 -12.91 -9.99
N ALA A 96 4.94 -12.95 -11.08
CA ALA A 96 5.78 -14.09 -11.45
C ALA A 96 7.08 -14.17 -10.63
N ALA A 97 7.61 -13.03 -10.17
CA ALA A 97 8.86 -12.99 -9.42
C ALA A 97 8.76 -13.42 -7.94
N ARG A 98 7.55 -13.68 -7.42
CA ARG A 98 7.37 -14.10 -6.00
C ARG A 98 7.39 -15.62 -5.79
N HIS A 99 7.65 -16.41 -6.83
CA HIS A 99 7.84 -17.86 -6.72
C HIS A 99 8.90 -18.37 -7.69
N THR A 100 10.17 -18.16 -7.34
CA THR A 100 11.22 -19.14 -7.61
C THR A 100 12.06 -19.27 -6.35
N PRO A 101 12.04 -20.42 -5.64
CA PRO A 101 13.16 -20.78 -4.79
C PRO A 101 14.31 -21.16 -5.73
N GLU A 102 15.06 -20.16 -6.18
CA GLU A 102 16.29 -20.39 -6.94
C GLU A 102 17.41 -20.75 -5.95
N GLU A 103 17.50 -22.05 -5.70
CA GLU A 103 18.76 -22.82 -5.70
C GLU A 103 19.95 -22.21 -4.94
N ALA A 104 19.90 -22.23 -3.60
CA ALA A 104 21.09 -22.06 -2.76
C ALA A 104 21.54 -23.41 -2.17
N ALA A 105 22.39 -24.08 -2.95
CA ALA A 105 23.48 -24.96 -2.52
C ALA A 105 23.11 -26.29 -1.81
N GLN A 106 23.04 -27.34 -2.63
CA GLN A 106 23.44 -28.70 -2.27
C GLN A 106 24.73 -28.68 -1.43
N THR A 107 24.63 -29.13 -0.18
CA THR A 107 25.82 -29.54 0.58
C THR A 107 25.86 -31.06 0.50
N PRO A 108 26.84 -31.68 -0.17
CA PRO A 108 26.94 -33.13 -0.15
C PRO A 108 27.29 -33.56 1.27
N ALA A 109 26.48 -34.47 1.80
CA ALA A 109 26.83 -35.25 2.97
C ALA A 109 28.18 -35.93 2.71
N ARG A 110 29.15 -35.72 3.60
CA ARG A 110 30.34 -36.56 3.65
C ARG A 110 30.51 -37.08 5.07
N THR A 111 30.45 -38.41 5.12
CA THR A 111 30.68 -39.37 6.21
C THR A 111 31.67 -38.92 7.27
#